data_AF-A0A9J6ZUB0-F1
#
_entry.id   AF-A0A9J6ZUB0-F1
#
_cell.length_a   1.000
_cell.length_b   1.000
_cell.length_c   1.000
_cell.angle_alpha   90.00
_cell.angle_beta   90.00
_cell.angle_gamma   90.00
#
_symmetry.space_group_name_H-M   'P 1'
#
loop_
_entity.id
_entity.type
_entity.pdbx_description
1 polymer ?
#
loop_
_entity_poly.entity_id
_entity_poly.type
_entity_poly.pdbx_seq_one_letter_code
_entity_poly.pdbx_strand_id
1 'polypeptide(L)'
;MGWEIISGAVIALLAVLDSRRENEQNRVNESLQALGDAYYSTVTYYDTDFTNSSAKRHEQLLLAQKWDRVANLTRQFDSNIASRFSLKSRFWQDGEAWSSSKIKGAKISLENIRRDVRFLLIPKQKKG
;
A
#
# COMPACT_ATOMS: atom_id res chain seq x y z
N MET A 1 -11.80 16.95 0.85
CA MET A 1 -10.94 16.69 2.03
C MET A 1 -9.78 15.84 1.56
N GLY A 2 -8.59 16.11 2.11
CA GLY A 2 -7.27 15.83 1.53
C GLY A 2 -7.00 14.40 1.03
N TRP A 3 -6.43 14.34 -0.17
CA TRP A 3 -5.90 13.20 -0.90
C TRP A 3 -4.57 12.66 -0.31
N GLU A 4 -4.36 12.82 1.00
CA GLU A 4 -3.09 12.62 1.73
C GLU A 4 -2.84 11.16 2.14
N ILE A 5 -3.41 10.21 1.39
CA ILE A 5 -3.24 8.78 1.61
C ILE A 5 -2.76 8.33 0.25
N ILE A 6 -1.47 8.05 0.04
CA ILE A 6 -0.98 6.68 -0.25
C ILE A 6 0.56 6.59 -0.24
N SER A 7 1.28 7.70 -0.14
CA SER A 7 2.66 7.75 -0.66
C SER A 7 3.72 7.00 0.16
N GLY A 8 3.65 6.99 1.48
CA GLY A 8 4.79 6.49 2.26
C GLY A 8 5.03 4.98 2.15
N ALA A 9 3.98 4.15 2.13
CA ALA A 9 4.14 2.69 2.07
C ALA A 9 4.67 2.24 0.71
N VAL A 10 4.28 2.98 -0.34
CA VAL A 10 4.82 2.83 -1.69
C VAL A 10 6.30 3.16 -1.71
N ILE A 11 6.73 4.29 -1.13
CA ILE A 11 8.15 4.68 -1.10
C ILE A 11 9.01 3.67 -0.32
N ALA A 12 8.53 3.23 0.85
CA ALA A 12 9.24 2.22 1.65
C ALA A 12 9.37 0.89 0.89
N LEU A 13 8.31 0.47 0.20
CA LEU A 13 8.33 -0.73 -0.62
C LEU A 13 9.31 -0.58 -1.79
N LEU A 14 9.31 0.56 -2.49
CA LEU A 14 10.23 0.80 -3.60
C LEU A 14 11.70 0.69 -3.15
N ALA A 15 12.05 1.23 -1.99
CA ALA A 15 13.40 1.10 -1.42
C ALA A 15 13.75 -0.35 -1.08
N VAL A 16 12.82 -1.11 -0.48
CA VAL A 16 13.01 -2.53 -0.16
C VAL A 16 13.17 -3.35 -1.45
N LEU A 17 12.32 -3.12 -2.45
CA LEU A 17 12.36 -3.84 -3.72
C LEU A 17 13.63 -3.53 -4.52
N ASP A 18 14.09 -2.28 -4.53
CA ASP A 18 15.34 -1.89 -5.19
C ASP A 18 16.55 -2.63 -4.58
N SER A 19 16.60 -2.76 -3.24
CA SER A 19 17.65 -3.52 -2.55
C SER A 19 17.65 -5.04 -2.81
N ARG A 20 16.53 -5.59 -3.32
CA ARG A 20 16.34 -7.04 -3.59
C ARG A 20 16.34 -7.37 -5.08
N ARG A 21 16.44 -6.36 -5.94
CA ARG A 21 16.25 -6.45 -7.39
C ARG A 21 17.26 -7.37 -8.09
N GLU A 22 18.49 -7.43 -7.62
CA GLU A 22 19.54 -8.25 -8.27
C GLU A 22 19.29 -9.76 -8.16
N ASN A 23 18.70 -10.24 -7.06
CA ASN A 23 18.49 -11.67 -6.81
C ASN A 23 17.06 -12.14 -7.09
N GLU A 24 16.06 -11.25 -7.03
CA GLU A 24 14.63 -11.61 -7.10
C GLU A 24 13.86 -10.80 -8.15
N GLN A 25 14.54 -10.47 -9.25
CA GLN A 25 14.08 -9.56 -10.30
C GLN A 25 12.63 -9.81 -10.79
N ASN A 26 12.26 -11.07 -11.03
CA ASN A 26 10.91 -11.44 -11.46
C ASN A 26 9.84 -11.15 -10.40
N ARG A 27 10.13 -11.48 -9.13
CA ARG A 27 9.21 -11.26 -8.00
C ARG A 27 9.07 -9.78 -7.66
N VAL A 28 10.17 -9.04 -7.79
CA VAL A 28 10.18 -7.59 -7.65
C VAL A 28 9.31 -6.94 -8.73
N ASN A 29 9.50 -7.31 -10.00
CA ASN A 29 8.68 -6.80 -11.10
C ASN A 29 7.19 -7.11 -10.92
N GLU A 30 6.84 -8.33 -10.50
CA GLU A 30 5.45 -8.71 -10.24
C GLU A 30 4.83 -7.85 -9.12
N SER A 31 5.58 -7.62 -8.04
CA SER A 31 5.14 -6.78 -6.92
C SER A 31 4.95 -5.33 -7.33
N LEU A 32 5.84 -4.79 -8.16
CA LEU A 32 5.74 -3.43 -8.71
C LEU A 32 4.54 -3.29 -9.65
N GLN A 33 4.29 -4.26 -10.51
CA GLN A 33 3.14 -4.25 -11.40
C GLN A 33 1.83 -4.30 -10.63
N ALA A 34 1.71 -5.19 -9.64
CA ALA A 34 0.53 -5.26 -8.77
C ALA A 34 0.32 -3.95 -8.00
N LEU A 35 1.41 -3.35 -7.51
CA LEU A 35 1.34 -2.06 -6.81
C LEU A 35 0.88 -0.93 -7.73
N GLY A 36 1.43 -0.87 -8.94
CA GLY A 36 1.03 0.09 -9.96
C GLY A 36 -0.45 -0.05 -10.31
N ASP A 37 -0.91 -1.27 -10.58
CA ASP A 37 -2.32 -1.53 -10.90
C ASP A 37 -3.26 -1.11 -9.76
N ALA A 38 -2.93 -1.47 -8.51
CA ALA A 38 -3.71 -1.07 -7.34
C ALA A 38 -3.71 0.45 -7.14
N TYR A 39 -2.58 1.11 -7.38
CA TYR A 39 -2.45 2.57 -7.29
C TYR A 39 -3.29 3.28 -8.35
N TYR A 40 -3.09 2.95 -9.63
CA TYR A 40 -3.83 3.59 -10.72
C TYR A 40 -5.33 3.38 -10.59
N SER A 41 -5.77 2.16 -10.24
CA SER A 41 -7.19 1.89 -9.99
C SER A 41 -7.74 2.73 -8.85
N THR A 42 -6.94 2.99 -7.81
CA THR A 42 -7.36 3.85 -6.68
C THR A 42 -7.51 5.30 -7.13
N VAL A 43 -6.59 5.80 -7.97
CA VAL A 43 -6.70 7.16 -8.53
C VAL A 43 -7.95 7.26 -9.41
N THR A 44 -8.12 6.34 -10.34
CA THR A 44 -9.29 6.27 -11.23
C THR A 44 -10.60 6.20 -10.44
N TYR A 45 -10.64 5.43 -9.36
CA TYR A 45 -11.81 5.35 -8.49
C TYR A 45 -12.24 6.72 -7.97
N TYR A 46 -11.31 7.53 -7.47
CA TYR A 46 -11.67 8.85 -6.94
C TYR A 46 -11.93 9.89 -8.03
N ASP A 47 -11.36 9.74 -9.22
CA ASP A 47 -11.67 10.57 -10.38
C ASP A 47 -13.02 10.20 -11.04
N THR A 48 -13.56 9.02 -10.72
CA THR A 48 -14.83 8.53 -11.26
C THR A 48 -16.00 9.08 -10.47
N ASP A 49 -16.93 9.73 -11.17
CA ASP A 49 -18.21 10.14 -10.58
C ASP A 49 -19.20 8.96 -10.61
N PHE A 50 -19.36 8.30 -9.46
CA PHE A 50 -20.27 7.17 -9.33
C PHE A 50 -21.71 7.65 -9.13
N THR A 51 -22.50 7.60 -10.18
CA THR A 51 -23.95 7.87 -10.13
C THR A 51 -24.75 6.75 -9.46
N ASN A 52 -24.18 5.54 -9.36
CA ASN A 52 -24.79 4.35 -8.78
C ASN A 52 -23.93 3.80 -7.62
N SER A 53 -24.55 3.65 -6.44
CA SER A 53 -23.91 3.09 -5.24
C SER A 53 -23.46 1.64 -5.41
N SER A 54 -24.15 0.85 -6.24
CA SER A 54 -23.75 -0.52 -6.58
C SER A 54 -22.46 -0.54 -7.41
N ALA A 55 -22.34 0.35 -8.39
CA ALA A 55 -21.13 0.49 -9.20
C ALA A 55 -19.94 0.95 -8.34
N LYS A 56 -20.17 1.95 -7.48
CA LYS A 56 -19.18 2.39 -6.48
C LYS A 56 -18.71 1.23 -5.62
N ARG A 57 -19.64 0.41 -5.13
CA ARG A 57 -19.32 -0.72 -4.26
C ARG A 57 -18.56 -1.83 -4.99
N HIS A 58 -18.89 -2.10 -6.24
CA HIS A 58 -18.17 -3.04 -7.08
C HIS A 58 -16.70 -2.65 -7.22
N GLU A 59 -16.43 -1.39 -7.57
CA GLU A 59 -15.06 -0.89 -7.70
C GLU A 59 -14.28 -0.95 -6.38
N GLN A 60 -14.92 -0.64 -5.25
CA GLN A 60 -14.30 -0.81 -3.93
C GLN A 60 -13.89 -2.27 -3.68
N LEU A 61 -14.70 -3.25 -4.07
CA LEU A 61 -14.34 -4.67 -3.92
C LEU A 61 -13.19 -5.08 -4.85
N LEU A 62 -13.13 -4.53 -6.07
CA LEU A 62 -12.00 -4.75 -6.97
C LEU A 62 -10.70 -4.14 -6.39
N LEU A 63 -10.78 -2.94 -5.84
CA LEU A 63 -9.66 -2.31 -5.14
C LEU A 63 -9.18 -3.15 -3.96
N ALA A 64 -10.11 -3.71 -3.17
CA ALA A 64 -9.75 -4.60 -2.09
C ALA A 64 -8.92 -5.79 -2.58
N GLN A 65 -9.34 -6.44 -3.66
CA GLN A 65 -8.60 -7.57 -4.24
C GLN A 65 -7.21 -7.16 -4.72
N LYS A 66 -7.10 -6.01 -5.40
CA LYS A 66 -5.80 -5.49 -5.86
C LYS A 66 -4.85 -5.21 -4.71
N TRP A 67 -5.33 -4.55 -3.64
CA TRP A 67 -4.51 -4.27 -2.46
C TRP A 67 -4.15 -5.54 -1.67
N ASP A 68 -5.00 -6.57 -1.66
CA ASP A 68 -4.67 -7.86 -1.04
C ASP A 68 -3.59 -8.60 -1.84
N ARG A 69 -3.67 -8.56 -3.18
CA ARG A 69 -2.62 -9.11 -4.05
C ARG A 69 -1.26 -8.45 -3.77
N VAL A 70 -1.23 -7.13 -3.65
CA VAL A 70 -0.01 -6.40 -3.27
C VAL A 70 0.50 -6.87 -1.90
N ALA A 71 -0.38 -7.02 -0.91
CA ALA A 71 0.01 -7.51 0.42
C ALA A 71 0.66 -8.90 0.36
N ASN A 72 0.08 -9.81 -0.42
CA ASN A 72 0.59 -11.19 -0.54
C ASN A 72 1.95 -11.23 -1.25
N LEU A 73 2.12 -10.50 -2.36
CA LEU A 73 3.39 -10.44 -3.09
C LEU A 73 4.50 -9.79 -2.28
N THR A 74 4.13 -8.81 -1.44
CA THR A 74 5.11 -8.05 -0.64
C THR A 74 5.50 -8.71 0.68
N ARG A 75 4.73 -9.71 1.14
CA ARG A 75 4.91 -10.38 2.43
C ARG A 75 6.29 -11.01 2.61
N GLN A 76 6.88 -11.52 1.53
CA GLN A 76 8.21 -12.14 1.56
C GLN A 76 9.35 -11.11 1.69
N PHE A 77 9.12 -9.85 1.30
CA PHE A 77 10.13 -8.80 1.35
C PHE A 77 10.05 -8.02 2.66
N ASP A 78 8.84 -7.67 3.09
CA ASP A 78 8.59 -6.93 4.33
C ASP A 78 7.17 -7.20 4.85
N SER A 79 7.08 -7.89 5.99
CA SER A 79 5.82 -8.27 6.61
C SER A 79 5.03 -7.09 7.20
N ASN A 80 5.70 -6.01 7.60
CA ASN A 80 5.08 -4.80 8.11
C ASN A 80 4.44 -4.00 6.96
N ILE A 81 5.14 -3.89 5.83
CA ILE A 81 4.58 -3.29 4.60
C ILE A 81 3.40 -4.11 4.08
N ALA A 82 3.53 -5.44 4.02
CA ALA A 82 2.43 -6.32 3.63
C ALA A 82 1.20 -6.17 4.54
N SER A 83 1.41 -6.06 5.86
CA SER A 83 0.32 -5.81 6.82
C SER A 83 -0.43 -4.51 6.51
N ARG A 84 0.27 -3.44 6.13
CA ARG A 84 -0.36 -2.16 5.73
C ARG A 84 -1.20 -2.29 4.47
N PHE A 85 -0.71 -3.00 3.46
CA PHE A 85 -1.49 -3.24 2.25
C PHE A 85 -2.71 -4.13 2.51
N SER A 86 -2.60 -5.10 3.43
CA SER A 86 -3.75 -5.89 3.87
C SER A 86 -4.78 -5.04 4.61
N LEU A 87 -4.36 -4.11 5.48
CA LEU A 87 -5.26 -3.15 6.11
C LEU A 87 -5.95 -2.25 5.08
N LYS A 88 -5.23 -1.85 4.04
CA LYS A 88 -5.79 -1.07 2.94
C LYS A 88 -6.79 -1.87 2.10
N SER A 89 -6.52 -3.14 1.85
CA SER A 89 -7.51 -4.04 1.26
C SER A 89 -8.79 -4.06 2.08
N ARG A 90 -8.67 -4.23 3.40
CA ARG A 90 -9.81 -4.25 4.31
C ARG A 90 -10.58 -2.93 4.38
N PHE A 91 -9.89 -1.80 4.26
CA PHE A 91 -10.52 -0.48 4.14
C PHE A 91 -11.48 -0.43 2.93
N TRP A 92 -11.05 -0.96 1.79
CA TRP A 92 -11.88 -1.06 0.60
C TRP A 92 -12.98 -2.12 0.73
N GLN A 93 -12.72 -3.25 1.39
CA GLN A 93 -13.76 -4.24 1.72
C GLN A 93 -14.85 -3.62 2.59
N ASP A 94 -14.51 -2.74 3.52
CA ASP A 94 -15.49 -2.05 4.39
C ASP A 94 -16.15 -0.85 3.70
N GLY A 95 -15.85 -0.59 2.41
CA GLY A 95 -16.48 0.46 1.62
C GLY A 95 -16.09 1.87 2.04
N GLU A 96 -14.84 2.05 2.46
CA GLU A 96 -14.29 3.32 3.00
C GLU A 96 -14.95 3.79 4.30
N ALA A 97 -15.71 2.93 4.99
CA ALA A 97 -16.42 3.28 6.22
C ALA A 97 -15.52 3.47 7.46
N TRP A 98 -14.20 3.58 7.29
CA TRP A 98 -13.27 3.69 8.40
C TRP A 98 -13.24 5.12 8.93
N SER A 99 -13.45 5.27 10.24
CA SER A 99 -13.27 6.56 10.91
C SER A 99 -11.82 7.03 10.80
N SER A 100 -11.59 8.35 10.85
CA SER A 100 -10.24 8.94 10.81
C SER A 100 -9.32 8.39 11.90
N SER A 101 -9.87 7.96 13.05
CA SER A 101 -9.12 7.28 14.11
C SER A 101 -8.66 5.88 13.69
N LYS A 102 -9.49 5.12 12.96
CA LYS A 102 -9.16 3.79 12.44
C LYS A 102 -8.13 3.89 11.30
N ILE A 103 -8.22 4.93 10.47
CA ILE A 103 -7.23 5.28 9.43
C ILE A 103 -5.87 5.63 10.07
N LYS A 104 -5.86 6.48 11.10
CA LYS A 104 -4.63 6.82 11.84
C LYS A 104 -4.03 5.60 12.55
N GLY A 105 -4.85 4.80 13.22
CA GLY A 105 -4.43 3.59 13.93
C GLY A 105 -3.86 2.51 13.01
N ALA A 106 -4.37 2.39 11.78
CA ALA A 106 -3.87 1.48 10.76
C ALA A 106 -2.52 1.90 10.15
N LYS A 107 -1.95 3.05 10.59
CA LYS A 107 -0.69 3.62 10.07
C LYS A 107 -0.65 3.75 8.55
N ILE A 108 -1.82 3.95 7.94
CA ILE A 108 -1.94 4.24 6.50
C ILE A 108 -1.80 5.74 6.19
N SER A 109 -1.70 6.60 7.21
CA SER A 109 -1.37 8.02 7.07
C SER A 109 0.15 8.27 6.97
N LEU A 110 0.51 9.18 6.06
CA LEU A 110 1.85 9.62 5.63
C LEU A 110 2.90 9.81 6.76
N GLU A 111 2.47 10.28 7.93
CA GLU A 111 3.36 10.73 9.02
C GLU A 111 4.16 9.61 9.69
N ASN A 112 3.61 8.41 9.77
CA ASN A 112 4.30 7.27 10.40
C ASN A 112 5.40 6.71 9.50
N ILE A 113 5.36 7.00 8.21
CA ILE A 113 6.21 6.33 7.21
C ILE A 113 7.56 7.05 7.06
N ARG A 114 7.58 8.37 7.21
CA ARG A 114 8.84 9.12 7.37
C ARG A 114 9.66 8.63 8.56
N ARG A 115 9.01 8.17 9.64
CA ARG A 115 9.68 7.63 10.83
C ARG A 115 10.27 6.25 10.56
N ASP A 116 9.54 5.38 9.87
CA ASP A 116 9.98 4.00 9.59
C ASP A 116 11.04 3.90 8.48
N VAL A 117 10.94 4.71 7.43
CA VAL A 117 11.94 4.74 6.34
C VAL A 117 13.30 5.21 6.86
N ARG A 118 13.32 6.13 7.83
CA ARG A 118 14.56 6.58 8.48
C ARG A 118 15.26 5.46 9.27
N PHE A 119 14.51 4.50 9.81
CA PHE A 119 15.08 3.34 10.49
C PHE A 119 15.62 2.28 9.53
N LEU A 120 15.03 2.14 8.35
CA LEU A 120 15.49 1.20 7.30
C LEU A 120 16.72 1.71 6.53
N LEU A 121 16.88 3.03 6.41
CA LEU A 121 18.00 3.66 5.69
C LEU A 121 19.22 3.97 6.55
N ILE A 122 19.21 3.65 7.85
CA ILE A 122 20.44 3.66 8.65
C ILE A 122 21.09 2.30 8.46
N PRO A 123 22.22 2.19 7.74
CA PRO A 123 22.96 0.93 7.70
C PRO A 123 23.31 0.59 9.15
N LYS A 124 23.00 -0.63 9.59
CA LYS A 124 23.58 -1.18 10.82
C LYS A 124 25.09 -1.06 10.69
N GLN A 125 25.68 0.00 11.24
CA GLN A 125 27.11 0.04 11.46
C GLN A 125 27.40 -1.09 12.45
N LYS A 126 28.03 -2.15 11.94
CA LYS A 126 28.74 -3.12 12.76
C LYS A 126 29.70 -2.32 13.62
N LYS A 127 29.41 -2.19 14.92
CA LYS A 127 30.44 -1.87 15.90
C LYS A 127 31.36 -3.08 15.95
N GLY A 128 32.63 -2.85 15.64
CA GLY A 128 33.73 -3.78 15.92
C GLY A 128 33.98 -3.92 17.41
#